data_AF-A0A956N308-F1
#
_entry.id   AF-A0A956N308-F1
#
_cell.length_a   1.000
_cell.length_b   1.000
_cell.length_c   1.000
_cell.angle_alpha   90.00
_cell.angle_beta   90.00
_cell.angle_gamma   90.00
#
_symmetry.space_group_name_H-M   'P 1'
#
loop_
_entity.id
_entity.type
_entity.pdbx_description
1 polymer ?
#
loop_
_entity_poly.entity_id
_entity_poly.type
_entity_poly.pdbx_seq_one_letter_code
_entity_poly.pdbx_strand_id
1 'polypeptide(L)'
;RCKTIESMSELYRKTYNFKHHKILCSSVPVYRTPDDHDRHMNNCNLETKERDPIGFANASRAYQLYQHHLGPASNYIEHNEIWRDVNINKLHHRDSTFFIMDCRSDRNEICYLDSINNFSTIISFRQMKDFEQWIEKHRDNNEMVKFVVTSVPLLSQDTNDSWYGFPEQQKKVIDLILSVRNIFVLTGDAHCCRSGTYSIYNYEDRYLGKITEILSSGLFAVNHDRGKPFNETIATEEYINDYNKNNDFPYIVDNSINNKGYKMVTDYATPCYPRPNKARGINVIKQLFCRVIDNTFIKIKVLDNDIEVEIFNQDGRSLHLNRYELY
;
A
#
# COMPACT_ATOMS: atom_id res chain seq x y z
N ARG A 1 23.11 -7.98 9.33
CA ARG A 1 22.45 -6.69 9.00
C ARG A 1 23.50 -5.80 8.36
N CYS A 2 23.23 -5.29 7.17
CA CYS A 2 24.06 -4.25 6.57
C CYS A 2 23.96 -2.99 7.44
N LYS A 3 25.07 -2.30 7.69
CA LYS A 3 25.13 -1.13 8.59
C LYS A 3 25.85 0.06 7.97
N THR A 4 26.71 -0.18 6.98
CA THR A 4 27.42 0.87 6.26
C THR A 4 26.67 1.22 4.99
N ILE A 5 26.76 2.47 4.56
CA ILE A 5 26.21 2.91 3.27
C ILE A 5 26.68 2.03 2.10
N GLU A 6 27.93 1.57 2.13
CA GLU A 6 28.48 0.71 1.08
C GLU A 6 27.81 -0.66 1.06
N SER A 7 27.63 -1.30 2.23
CA SER A 7 26.92 -2.58 2.32
C SER A 7 25.45 -2.48 1.90
N MET A 8 24.79 -1.34 2.14
CA MET A 8 23.44 -1.08 1.64
C MET A 8 23.45 -0.89 0.11
N SER A 9 24.42 -0.12 -0.39
CA SER A 9 24.59 0.16 -1.82
C SER A 9 24.89 -1.10 -2.61
N GLU A 10 25.68 -2.04 -2.07
CA GLU A 10 25.92 -3.35 -2.66
C GLU A 10 24.63 -4.15 -2.87
N LEU A 11 23.70 -4.09 -1.91
CA LEU A 11 22.40 -4.75 -2.05
C LEU A 11 21.55 -4.12 -3.15
N TYR A 12 21.51 -2.78 -3.23
CA TYR A 12 20.86 -2.11 -4.36
C TYR A 12 21.48 -2.50 -5.70
N ARG A 13 22.81 -2.45 -5.83
CA ARG A 13 23.52 -2.86 -7.06
C ARG A 13 23.23 -4.31 -7.42
N LYS A 14 23.17 -5.21 -6.43
CA LYS A 14 22.79 -6.60 -6.63
C LYS A 14 21.36 -6.71 -7.18
N THR A 15 20.41 -6.00 -6.58
CA THR A 15 19.00 -5.97 -7.04
C THR A 15 18.86 -5.41 -8.45
N TYR A 16 19.57 -4.35 -8.79
CA TYR A 16 19.60 -3.78 -10.14
C TYR A 16 20.29 -4.66 -11.18
N ASN A 17 21.16 -5.57 -10.75
CA ASN A 17 21.81 -6.53 -11.64
C ASN A 17 20.99 -7.80 -11.91
N PHE A 18 19.85 -8.00 -11.25
CA PHE A 18 18.93 -9.07 -11.64
C PHE A 18 18.41 -8.82 -13.06
N LYS A 19 18.61 -9.79 -13.96
CA LYS A 19 18.31 -9.68 -15.39
C LYS A 19 16.92 -9.09 -15.66
N HIS A 20 15.88 -9.64 -15.03
CA HIS A 20 14.50 -9.21 -15.27
C HIS A 20 14.20 -7.84 -14.67
N HIS A 21 14.73 -7.53 -13.48
CA HIS A 21 14.57 -6.21 -12.86
C HIS A 21 15.28 -5.13 -13.70
N LYS A 22 16.48 -5.42 -14.22
CA LYS A 22 17.21 -4.54 -15.12
C LYS A 22 16.41 -4.24 -16.39
N ILE A 23 15.86 -5.26 -17.04
CA ILE A 23 15.03 -5.11 -18.25
C ILE A 23 13.79 -4.25 -17.93
N LEU A 24 13.12 -4.50 -16.81
CA LEU A 24 11.96 -3.71 -16.39
C LEU A 24 12.35 -2.24 -16.23
N CYS A 25 13.37 -1.96 -15.42
CA CYS A 25 13.80 -0.59 -15.14
C CYS A 25 14.34 0.16 -16.37
N SER A 26 14.85 -0.55 -17.37
CA SER A 26 15.34 0.07 -18.61
C SER A 26 14.23 0.30 -19.65
N SER A 27 13.06 -0.31 -19.49
CA SER A 27 12.01 -0.33 -20.52
C SER A 27 10.76 0.45 -20.12
N VAL A 28 10.53 0.67 -18.83
CA VAL A 28 9.40 1.43 -18.32
C VAL A 28 9.84 2.40 -17.22
N PRO A 29 9.22 3.59 -17.11
CA PRO A 29 9.39 4.45 -15.94
C PRO A 29 8.96 3.71 -14.67
N VAL A 30 9.83 3.72 -13.65
CA VAL A 30 9.54 3.08 -12.36
C VAL A 30 9.57 4.12 -11.25
N TYR A 31 8.47 4.20 -10.50
CA TYR A 31 8.33 5.08 -9.35
C TYR A 31 8.26 4.22 -8.08
N ARG A 32 9.10 4.52 -7.09
CA ARG A 32 9.17 3.75 -5.83
C ARG A 32 8.96 4.61 -4.59
N THR A 33 8.46 4.00 -3.53
CA THR A 33 8.41 4.56 -2.17
C THR A 33 9.05 3.56 -1.20
N PRO A 34 9.75 3.98 -0.14
CA PRO A 34 10.43 3.05 0.75
C PRO A 34 9.44 2.33 1.67
N ASP A 35 9.80 1.11 2.04
CA ASP A 35 9.18 0.40 3.16
C ASP A 35 10.22 0.00 4.23
N ASP A 36 9.83 -0.80 5.21
CA ASP A 36 10.67 -1.25 6.32
C ASP A 36 11.92 -2.03 5.86
N HIS A 37 11.80 -2.86 4.81
CA HIS A 37 12.88 -3.65 4.26
C HIS A 37 13.92 -2.84 3.49
N ASP A 38 13.57 -1.68 2.95
CA ASP A 38 14.54 -0.70 2.42
C ASP A 38 15.42 -0.11 3.53
N ARG A 39 14.98 -0.23 4.80
CA ARG A 39 15.72 0.17 6.00
C ARG A 39 16.52 -0.98 6.63
N HIS A 40 16.38 -2.19 6.08
CA HIS A 40 16.92 -3.43 6.68
C HIS A 40 16.46 -3.68 8.11
N MET A 41 15.26 -3.21 8.45
CA MET A 41 14.65 -3.33 9.76
C MET A 41 13.18 -3.71 9.57
N ASN A 42 12.81 -4.94 9.93
CA ASN A 42 11.39 -5.33 9.94
C ASN A 42 10.62 -4.39 10.89
N ASN A 43 9.41 -3.99 10.47
CA ASN A 43 8.53 -3.10 11.22
C ASN A 43 9.30 -1.84 11.66
N CYS A 44 9.89 -1.11 10.70
CA CYS A 44 10.76 0.04 10.96
C CYS A 44 10.03 1.15 11.72
N ASN A 45 9.99 0.99 13.03
CA ASN A 45 9.32 1.81 14.03
C ASN A 45 10.32 2.69 14.78
N LEU A 46 9.86 3.62 15.59
CA LEU A 46 10.70 4.54 16.34
C LEU A 46 11.75 3.82 17.19
N GLU A 47 11.35 2.77 17.93
CA GLU A 47 12.28 1.98 18.75
C GLU A 47 13.42 1.41 17.89
N THR A 48 13.11 0.90 16.70
CA THR A 48 14.14 0.39 15.78
C THR A 48 15.07 1.48 15.27
N LYS A 49 14.54 2.68 15.00
CA LYS A 49 15.32 3.87 14.59
C LYS A 49 16.25 4.32 15.71
N GLU A 50 15.77 4.39 16.95
CA GLU A 50 16.54 4.81 18.11
C GLU A 50 17.62 3.79 18.49
N ARG A 51 17.35 2.49 18.28
CA ARG A 51 18.32 1.42 18.53
C ARG A 51 19.48 1.40 17.53
N ASP A 52 19.27 1.84 16.29
CA ASP A 52 20.31 1.88 15.26
C ASP A 52 20.17 3.11 14.34
N PRO A 53 20.41 4.33 14.88
CA PRO A 53 20.19 5.58 14.15
C PRO A 53 21.16 5.75 12.97
N ILE A 54 22.39 5.22 13.11
CA ILE A 54 23.39 5.22 12.04
C ILE A 54 22.97 4.28 10.90
N GLY A 55 22.51 3.07 11.23
CA GLY A 55 21.99 2.12 10.24
C GLY A 55 20.78 2.68 9.49
N PHE A 56 19.85 3.31 10.21
CA PHE A 56 18.69 3.97 9.61
C PHE A 56 19.11 5.10 8.66
N ALA A 57 20.00 6.00 9.09
CA ALA A 57 20.49 7.10 8.26
C ALA A 57 21.23 6.61 7.01
N ASN A 58 22.07 5.57 7.15
CA ASN A 58 22.77 4.97 6.02
C ASN A 58 21.80 4.31 5.03
N ALA A 59 20.74 3.65 5.53
CA ALA A 59 19.69 3.09 4.68
C ALA A 59 18.90 4.18 3.95
N SER A 60 18.55 5.30 4.63
CA SER A 60 17.91 6.48 3.99
C SER A 60 18.73 6.95 2.81
N ARG A 61 20.03 7.12 3.04
CA ARG A 61 20.93 7.65 2.04
C ARG A 61 21.13 6.69 0.88
N ALA A 62 21.23 5.39 1.15
CA ALA A 62 21.30 4.38 0.09
C ALA A 62 20.00 4.34 -0.75
N TYR A 63 18.84 4.39 -0.10
CA TYR A 63 17.56 4.49 -0.80
C TYR A 63 17.52 5.74 -1.71
N GLN A 64 17.92 6.89 -1.19
CA GLN A 64 17.95 8.13 -1.96
C GLN A 64 18.84 8.03 -3.20
N LEU A 65 20.07 7.53 -3.02
CA LEU A 65 21.06 7.35 -4.09
C LEU A 65 20.58 6.43 -5.22
N TYR A 66 19.84 5.37 -4.90
CA TYR A 66 19.51 4.31 -5.85
C TYR A 66 18.06 4.28 -6.31
N GLN A 67 17.13 4.96 -5.62
CA GLN A 67 15.70 4.89 -5.91
C GLN A 67 15.08 6.27 -6.10
N HIS A 68 15.30 7.17 -5.14
CA HIS A 68 14.61 8.46 -5.13
C HIS A 68 14.99 9.33 -6.34
N HIS A 69 16.28 9.41 -6.67
CA HIS A 69 16.78 10.23 -7.78
C HIS A 69 16.44 9.68 -9.18
N LEU A 70 15.77 8.52 -9.29
CA LEU A 70 15.34 7.94 -10.56
C LEU A 70 13.90 8.34 -10.96
N GLY A 71 13.18 9.06 -10.08
CA GLY A 71 11.87 9.64 -10.41
C GLY A 71 11.99 10.90 -11.30
N PRO A 72 10.85 11.49 -11.71
CA PRO A 72 10.83 12.82 -12.33
C PRO A 72 11.60 13.76 -11.41
N ALA A 73 12.39 14.67 -11.99
CA ALA A 73 13.07 15.71 -11.25
C ALA A 73 12.04 16.44 -10.39
N SER A 74 11.99 16.09 -9.11
CA SER A 74 10.94 16.56 -8.22
C SER A 74 11.34 17.94 -7.72
N ASN A 75 10.39 18.84 -7.55
CA ASN A 75 10.62 20.14 -6.88
C ASN A 75 10.95 19.96 -5.38
N TYR A 76 11.09 18.72 -4.91
CA TYR A 76 11.25 18.31 -3.51
C TYR A 76 12.71 17.96 -3.16
N ILE A 77 13.66 18.20 -4.07
CA ILE A 77 15.09 17.91 -3.89
C ILE A 77 15.71 18.74 -2.75
N GLU A 78 15.18 19.93 -2.43
CA GLU A 78 15.79 20.83 -1.45
C GLU A 78 15.79 20.29 -0.01
N HIS A 79 14.94 19.32 0.32
CA HIS A 79 14.72 18.88 1.72
C HIS A 79 14.88 17.36 1.96
N ASN A 80 15.48 16.61 1.02
CA ASN A 80 15.60 15.15 1.09
C ASN A 80 14.25 14.40 1.21
N GLU A 81 13.17 15.01 0.70
CA GLU A 81 11.80 14.51 0.83
C GLU A 81 11.56 13.38 -0.15
N ILE A 82 11.03 12.25 0.32
CA ILE A 82 10.90 11.05 -0.50
C ILE A 82 9.53 10.95 -1.18
N TRP A 83 8.51 11.57 -0.59
CA TRP A 83 7.16 11.66 -1.15
C TRP A 83 7.12 12.61 -2.36
N ARG A 84 6.13 12.44 -3.23
CA ARG A 84 6.00 13.23 -4.47
C ARG A 84 4.64 13.02 -5.14
N ASP A 85 4.21 14.00 -5.92
CA ASP A 85 3.15 13.82 -6.91
C ASP A 85 3.73 13.44 -8.29
N VAL A 86 2.98 12.67 -9.07
CA VAL A 86 3.33 12.28 -10.43
C VAL A 86 2.09 12.37 -11.30
N ASN A 87 2.17 13.13 -12.40
CA ASN A 87 1.12 13.19 -13.40
C ASN A 87 1.52 12.35 -14.61
N ILE A 88 0.67 11.42 -15.02
CA ILE A 88 0.85 10.60 -16.22
C ILE A 88 -0.18 11.06 -17.24
N ASN A 89 0.26 11.93 -18.14
CA ASN A 89 -0.56 12.38 -19.26
C ASN A 89 -0.54 11.32 -20.35
N LYS A 90 -1.71 10.92 -20.86
CA LYS A 90 -1.80 10.00 -21.99
C LYS A 90 -2.50 10.67 -23.16
N LEU A 91 -1.90 10.56 -24.35
CA LEU A 91 -2.48 11.04 -25.62
C LEU A 91 -3.82 10.36 -26.01
N HIS A 92 -4.24 9.29 -25.31
CA HIS A 92 -5.36 8.44 -25.74
C HIS A 92 -6.28 7.93 -24.60
N HIS A 93 -6.07 8.29 -23.34
CA HIS A 93 -6.90 7.87 -22.19
C HIS A 93 -6.97 8.97 -21.14
N ARG A 94 -7.97 8.92 -20.24
CA ARG A 94 -8.09 9.84 -19.08
C ARG A 94 -6.76 10.00 -18.37
N ASP A 95 -6.39 11.25 -18.08
CA ASP A 95 -5.20 11.56 -17.32
C ASP A 95 -5.30 10.95 -15.92
N SER A 96 -4.15 10.52 -15.40
CA SER A 96 -4.03 9.98 -14.06
C SER A 96 -2.99 10.75 -13.26
N THR A 97 -3.29 10.99 -11.99
CA THR A 97 -2.36 11.61 -11.05
C THR A 97 -2.14 10.71 -9.84
N PHE A 98 -0.93 10.74 -9.30
CA PHE A 98 -0.50 9.91 -8.19
C PHE A 98 0.07 10.81 -7.10
N PHE A 99 -0.31 10.56 -5.84
CA PHE A 99 0.40 11.07 -4.68
C PHE A 99 1.08 9.90 -3.97
N ILE A 100 2.41 9.87 -3.99
CA ILE A 100 3.20 8.77 -3.45
C ILE A 100 3.72 9.17 -2.07
N MET A 101 3.21 8.50 -1.03
CA MET A 101 3.53 8.75 0.37
C MET A 101 4.76 7.97 0.84
N ASP A 102 5.52 8.55 1.76
CA ASP A 102 6.57 7.89 2.54
C ASP A 102 6.08 7.70 3.99
N CYS A 103 5.77 6.46 4.33
CA CYS A 103 5.22 6.05 5.63
C CYS A 103 6.28 5.57 6.63
N ARG A 104 7.58 5.68 6.29
CA ARG A 104 8.67 5.13 7.13
C ARG A 104 9.64 6.19 7.60
N SER A 105 9.94 7.24 6.81
CA SER A 105 10.94 8.24 7.22
C SER A 105 10.56 8.98 8.50
N ASP A 106 9.38 9.59 8.52
CA ASP A 106 8.93 10.48 9.60
C ASP A 106 7.99 9.80 10.62
N ARG A 107 7.83 8.48 10.49
CA ARG A 107 6.98 7.69 11.37
C ARG A 107 7.44 7.73 12.84
N ASN A 108 6.50 7.94 13.75
CA ASN A 108 6.65 8.04 15.19
C ASN A 108 5.43 7.44 15.91
N GLU A 109 5.65 6.31 16.59
CA GLU A 109 4.66 5.52 17.32
C GLU A 109 4.46 5.94 18.77
N ILE A 110 5.09 7.02 19.24
CA ILE A 110 4.91 7.45 20.63
C ILE A 110 3.44 7.81 20.85
N CYS A 111 2.70 6.84 21.40
CA CYS A 111 1.33 6.95 21.85
C CYS A 111 1.35 7.57 23.25
N TYR A 112 0.77 8.76 23.32
CA TYR A 112 0.69 9.66 24.46
C TYR A 112 -0.23 9.14 25.58
N LEU A 113 0.22 8.13 26.33
CA LEU A 113 -0.33 7.95 27.68
C LEU A 113 0.29 8.93 28.70
N ASP A 114 1.39 9.64 28.36
CA ASP A 114 2.19 10.40 29.34
C ASP A 114 2.53 11.87 29.01
N SER A 115 1.98 12.52 27.99
CA SER A 115 2.10 14.00 27.88
C SER A 115 0.92 14.63 27.14
N ILE A 116 0.88 15.95 26.99
CA ILE A 116 -0.31 16.69 26.55
C ILE A 116 -0.24 17.19 25.08
N ASN A 117 0.88 16.99 24.37
CA ASN A 117 1.21 17.69 23.11
C ASN A 117 1.77 16.91 21.89
N ASN A 118 1.92 15.58 21.83
CA ASN A 118 2.31 14.89 20.59
C ASN A 118 1.33 13.76 20.22
N PHE A 119 1.03 13.65 18.95
CA PHE A 119 0.18 12.61 18.38
C PHE A 119 1.08 11.60 17.65
N SER A 120 0.66 10.33 17.57
CA SER A 120 1.37 9.36 16.74
C SER A 120 1.27 9.79 15.27
N THR A 121 2.38 9.70 14.54
CA THR A 121 2.44 10.11 13.13
C THR A 121 3.02 9.01 12.27
N ILE A 122 2.37 8.66 11.18
CA ILE A 122 2.91 7.78 10.13
C ILE A 122 3.61 8.57 9.03
N ILE A 123 3.13 9.80 8.77
CA ILE A 123 3.74 10.76 7.84
C ILE A 123 3.97 12.10 8.54
N SER A 124 4.93 12.89 8.06
CA SER A 124 5.18 14.23 8.62
C SER A 124 4.05 15.21 8.35
N PHE A 125 3.98 16.25 9.17
CA PHE A 125 3.06 17.37 8.98
C PHE A 125 3.21 18.02 7.59
N ARG A 126 4.45 18.15 7.10
CA ARG A 126 4.71 18.72 5.78
C ARG A 126 4.15 17.85 4.65
N GLN A 127 4.40 16.54 4.70
CA GLN A 127 3.83 15.59 3.75
C GLN A 127 2.29 15.60 3.77
N MET A 128 1.67 15.70 4.95
CA MET A 128 0.21 15.83 5.07
C MET A 128 -0.30 17.12 4.41
N LYS A 129 0.39 18.24 4.60
CA LYS A 129 0.03 19.52 3.96
C LYS A 129 0.18 19.46 2.44
N ASP A 130 1.21 18.80 1.93
CA ASP A 130 1.40 18.61 0.50
C ASP A 130 0.30 17.70 -0.08
N PHE A 131 -0.14 16.69 0.68
CA PHE A 131 -1.27 15.84 0.31
C PHE A 131 -2.58 16.63 0.25
N GLU A 132 -2.86 17.48 1.25
CA GLU A 132 -4.02 18.38 1.24
C GLU A 132 -4.01 19.30 0.00
N GLN A 133 -2.85 19.87 -0.33
CA GLN A 133 -2.71 20.74 -1.51
C GLN A 133 -2.91 19.98 -2.82
N TRP A 134 -2.42 18.74 -2.91
CA TRP A 134 -2.64 17.89 -4.06
C TRP A 134 -4.13 17.53 -4.21
N ILE A 135 -4.81 17.19 -3.11
CA ILE A 135 -6.26 16.95 -3.10
C ILE A 135 -7.02 18.19 -3.56
N GLU A 136 -6.70 19.37 -3.02
CA GLU A 136 -7.35 20.62 -3.38
C GLU A 136 -7.15 20.96 -4.87
N LYS A 137 -5.91 20.84 -5.36
CA LYS A 137 -5.56 21.07 -6.77
C LYS A 137 -6.37 20.20 -7.73
N HIS A 138 -6.72 18.98 -7.33
CA HIS A 138 -7.40 18.00 -8.16
C HIS A 138 -8.88 17.78 -7.80
N ARG A 139 -9.42 18.53 -6.82
CA ARG A 139 -10.75 18.34 -6.25
C ARG A 139 -11.86 18.35 -7.29
N ASP A 140 -11.88 19.38 -8.13
CA ASP A 140 -12.94 19.60 -9.12
C ASP A 140 -12.70 18.89 -10.46
N ASN A 141 -11.53 18.23 -10.62
CA ASN A 141 -11.23 17.47 -11.83
C ASN A 141 -11.83 16.06 -11.73
N ASN A 142 -13.13 15.97 -12.06
CA ASN A 142 -13.89 14.73 -12.03
C ASN A 142 -13.52 13.75 -13.15
N GLU A 143 -12.85 14.21 -14.22
CA GLU A 143 -12.41 13.34 -15.31
C GLU A 143 -11.14 12.56 -14.96
N MET A 144 -10.27 13.16 -14.14
CA MET A 144 -8.97 12.61 -13.77
C MET A 144 -9.08 11.53 -12.69
N VAL A 145 -8.41 10.40 -12.95
CA VAL A 145 -8.24 9.33 -11.97
C VAL A 145 -7.09 9.67 -11.02
N LYS A 146 -7.31 9.49 -9.72
CA LYS A 146 -6.40 9.86 -8.65
C LYS A 146 -5.96 8.60 -7.91
N PHE A 147 -4.66 8.46 -7.68
CA PHE A 147 -4.10 7.33 -6.94
C PHE A 147 -3.31 7.85 -5.73
N VAL A 148 -3.69 7.39 -4.55
CA VAL A 148 -2.89 7.58 -3.34
C VAL A 148 -2.07 6.31 -3.13
N VAL A 149 -0.74 6.44 -3.08
CA VAL A 149 0.16 5.31 -2.94
C VAL A 149 0.80 5.35 -1.56
N THR A 150 0.66 4.29 -0.78
CA THR A 150 1.30 4.10 0.54
C THR A 150 1.96 2.73 0.57
N SER A 151 3.07 2.58 1.32
CA SER A 151 3.76 1.29 1.41
C SER A 151 2.95 0.27 2.23
N VAL A 152 2.25 0.72 3.27
CA VAL A 152 1.45 -0.13 4.17
C VAL A 152 -0.05 0.05 3.94
N PRO A 153 -0.90 -0.95 4.28
CA PRO A 153 -2.35 -0.87 4.11
C PRO A 153 -3.00 0.32 4.81
N LEU A 154 -3.90 0.99 4.09
CA LEU A 154 -4.69 2.11 4.62
C LEU A 154 -5.98 1.62 5.26
N LEU A 155 -6.64 0.60 4.69
CA LEU A 155 -8.01 0.21 5.09
C LEU A 155 -8.14 -1.24 5.54
N SER A 156 -7.35 -2.15 4.98
CA SER A 156 -7.65 -3.59 5.05
C SER A 156 -7.01 -4.34 6.21
N GLN A 157 -6.14 -3.69 7.00
CA GLN A 157 -5.45 -4.32 8.13
C GLN A 157 -5.66 -3.53 9.42
N ASP A 158 -5.67 -4.26 10.54
CA ASP A 158 -5.83 -3.77 11.92
C ASP A 158 -4.52 -3.87 12.72
N THR A 159 -3.38 -3.74 12.04
CA THR A 159 -2.05 -3.86 12.67
C THR A 159 -1.49 -2.48 13.04
N ASN A 160 -0.74 -2.41 14.14
CA ASN A 160 -0.01 -1.18 14.51
C ASN A 160 1.09 -0.79 13.51
N ASP A 161 1.48 -1.69 12.61
CA ASP A 161 2.44 -1.36 11.54
C ASP A 161 1.79 -0.70 10.31
N SER A 162 0.48 -0.85 10.17
CA SER A 162 -0.33 -0.20 9.14
C SER A 162 -0.86 1.17 9.58
N TRP A 163 -1.65 1.83 8.73
CA TRP A 163 -2.33 3.07 9.09
C TRP A 163 -3.29 2.94 10.28
N TYR A 164 -3.74 1.73 10.61
CA TYR A 164 -4.58 1.46 11.78
C TYR A 164 -3.97 1.97 13.10
N GLY A 165 -2.64 1.88 13.26
CA GLY A 165 -1.93 2.38 14.44
C GLY A 165 -1.88 3.91 14.57
N PHE A 166 -2.38 4.63 13.56
CA PHE A 166 -2.29 6.10 13.44
C PHE A 166 -3.67 6.71 13.16
N PRO A 167 -4.67 6.49 14.04
CA PRO A 167 -6.08 6.74 13.77
C PRO A 167 -6.35 8.19 13.34
N GLU A 168 -5.72 9.18 13.97
CA GLU A 168 -5.98 10.59 13.67
C GLU A 168 -5.47 11.02 12.28
N GLN A 169 -4.28 10.54 11.88
CA GLN A 169 -3.76 10.80 10.54
C GLN A 169 -4.50 9.98 9.48
N GLN A 170 -4.87 8.73 9.78
CA GLN A 170 -5.67 7.90 8.89
C GLN A 170 -7.05 8.53 8.65
N LYS A 171 -7.73 8.99 9.72
CA LYS A 171 -9.00 9.72 9.64
C LYS A 171 -8.89 10.92 8.70
N LYS A 172 -7.86 11.74 8.89
CA LYS A 172 -7.61 12.93 8.07
C LYS A 172 -7.37 12.58 6.59
N VAL A 173 -6.60 11.53 6.31
CA VAL A 173 -6.38 11.06 4.94
C VAL A 173 -7.67 10.54 4.32
N ILE A 174 -8.45 9.75 5.07
CA ILE A 174 -9.77 9.24 4.62
C ILE A 174 -10.73 10.40 4.34
N ASP A 175 -10.80 11.42 5.19
CA ASP A 175 -11.65 12.60 4.96
C ASP A 175 -11.30 13.32 3.66
N LEU A 176 -10.00 13.49 3.39
CA LEU A 176 -9.52 14.09 2.15
C LEU A 176 -9.86 13.22 0.94
N ILE A 177 -9.67 11.91 1.04
CA ILE A 177 -10.01 10.95 -0.04
C ILE A 177 -11.51 10.98 -0.33
N LEU A 178 -12.36 10.93 0.70
CA LEU A 178 -13.82 10.99 0.54
C LEU A 178 -14.33 12.34 -0.01
N SER A 179 -13.51 13.38 0.03
CA SER A 179 -13.85 14.71 -0.48
C SER A 179 -13.66 14.88 -2.00
N VAL A 180 -13.15 13.86 -2.70
CA VAL A 180 -12.89 13.90 -4.15
C VAL A 180 -13.39 12.64 -4.86
N ARG A 181 -13.70 12.79 -6.15
CA ARG A 181 -14.15 11.69 -7.01
C ARG A 181 -12.98 10.97 -7.67
N ASN A 182 -13.20 9.71 -8.07
CA ASN A 182 -12.26 8.89 -8.85
C ASN A 182 -10.90 8.67 -8.19
N ILE A 183 -10.91 8.41 -6.88
CA ILE A 183 -9.70 8.18 -6.09
C ILE A 183 -9.59 6.72 -5.61
N PHE A 184 -8.40 6.16 -5.78
CA PHE A 184 -8.08 4.78 -5.44
C PHE A 184 -6.81 4.74 -4.60
N VAL A 185 -6.73 3.79 -3.68
CA VAL A 185 -5.58 3.63 -2.79
C VAL A 185 -4.75 2.43 -3.23
N LEU A 186 -3.46 2.62 -3.46
CA LEU A 186 -2.51 1.57 -3.81
C LEU A 186 -1.62 1.27 -2.61
N THR A 187 -1.59 0.02 -2.17
CA THR A 187 -0.86 -0.39 -0.94
C THR A 187 0.04 -1.62 -1.16
N GLY A 188 0.93 -1.89 -0.20
CA GLY A 188 1.87 -3.01 -0.20
C GLY A 188 1.94 -3.73 1.14
N ASP A 189 3.14 -4.19 1.52
CA ASP A 189 3.54 -4.81 2.80
C ASP A 189 2.90 -6.17 3.14
N ALA A 190 1.62 -6.38 2.87
CA ALA A 190 0.86 -7.56 3.32
C ALA A 190 1.15 -8.88 2.57
N HIS A 191 2.26 -8.96 1.82
CA HIS A 191 2.71 -10.18 1.13
C HIS A 191 1.64 -10.90 0.28
N CYS A 192 0.72 -10.15 -0.34
CA CYS A 192 -0.22 -10.68 -1.32
C CYS A 192 -0.68 -9.62 -2.32
N CYS A 193 -1.44 -10.01 -3.33
CA CYS A 193 -2.22 -9.15 -4.20
C CYS A 193 -3.70 -9.32 -3.87
N ARG A 194 -4.40 -8.21 -3.63
CA ARG A 194 -5.83 -8.16 -3.31
C ARG A 194 -6.40 -6.82 -3.77
N SER A 195 -7.68 -6.76 -4.04
CA SER A 195 -8.40 -5.48 -4.15
C SER A 195 -9.73 -5.56 -3.42
N GLY A 196 -10.17 -4.48 -2.81
CA GLY A 196 -11.38 -4.44 -2.01
C GLY A 196 -12.00 -3.05 -1.94
N THR A 197 -13.28 -3.02 -1.59
CA THR A 197 -14.05 -1.79 -1.37
C THR A 197 -14.56 -1.80 0.06
N TYR A 198 -14.39 -0.68 0.74
CA TYR A 198 -14.63 -0.54 2.17
C TYR A 198 -15.60 0.61 2.42
N SER A 199 -16.72 0.34 3.08
CA SER A 199 -17.62 1.35 3.61
C SER A 199 -17.02 1.98 4.86
N ILE A 200 -17.03 3.31 4.91
CA ILE A 200 -16.44 4.11 5.99
C ILE A 200 -17.56 4.64 6.89
N TYR A 201 -17.39 4.47 8.21
CA TYR A 201 -18.31 4.94 9.24
C TYR A 201 -17.57 5.75 10.30
N ASN A 202 -18.21 6.81 10.80
CA ASN A 202 -17.72 7.57 11.95
C ASN A 202 -17.98 6.84 13.28
N TYR A 203 -17.55 7.43 14.40
CA TYR A 203 -17.74 6.87 15.76
C TYR A 203 -19.22 6.79 16.20
N GLU A 204 -20.13 7.42 15.46
CA GLU A 204 -21.59 7.38 15.68
C GLU A 204 -22.28 6.39 14.71
N ASP A 205 -21.50 5.53 14.05
CA ASP A 205 -21.98 4.59 13.03
C ASP A 205 -22.68 5.24 11.83
N ARG A 206 -22.41 6.52 11.58
CA ARG A 206 -22.89 7.21 10.38
C ARG A 206 -21.99 6.88 9.19
N TYR A 207 -22.60 6.37 8.13
CA TYR A 207 -21.95 6.12 6.84
C TYR A 207 -21.44 7.43 6.22
N LEU A 208 -20.19 7.42 5.75
CA LEU A 208 -19.51 8.57 5.14
C LEU A 208 -19.21 8.39 3.65
N GLY A 209 -19.02 7.15 3.20
CA GLY A 209 -18.68 6.86 1.82
C GLY A 209 -17.98 5.51 1.65
N LYS A 210 -17.49 5.25 0.45
CA LYS A 210 -16.76 4.03 0.09
C LYS A 210 -15.39 4.37 -0.48
N ILE A 211 -14.38 3.58 -0.14
CA ILE A 211 -13.03 3.70 -0.70
C ILE A 211 -12.58 2.36 -1.25
N THR A 212 -11.95 2.38 -2.41
CA THR A 212 -11.33 1.20 -3.02
C THR A 212 -9.83 1.17 -2.72
N GLU A 213 -9.36 0.07 -2.16
CA GLU A 213 -7.95 -0.23 -1.93
C GLU A 213 -7.50 -1.39 -2.83
N ILE A 214 -6.35 -1.21 -3.47
CA ILE A 214 -5.68 -2.16 -4.35
C ILE A 214 -4.31 -2.45 -3.75
N LEU A 215 -4.18 -3.63 -3.15
CA LEU A 215 -2.99 -4.09 -2.45
C LEU A 215 -2.14 -4.94 -3.39
N SER A 216 -0.89 -4.53 -3.62
CA SER A 216 0.05 -5.16 -4.56
C SER A 216 1.39 -5.50 -3.90
N SER A 217 1.44 -6.64 -3.21
CA SER A 217 2.63 -7.14 -2.50
C SER A 217 2.90 -8.63 -2.77
N GLY A 218 2.55 -9.14 -3.95
CA GLY A 218 2.66 -10.57 -4.30
C GLY A 218 4.06 -11.08 -4.68
N LEU A 219 5.11 -10.26 -4.57
CA LEU A 219 6.49 -10.64 -4.88
C LEU A 219 7.12 -11.41 -3.73
N PHE A 220 7.68 -12.60 -4.01
CA PHE A 220 8.28 -13.49 -3.01
C PHE A 220 7.35 -13.85 -1.83
N ALA A 221 6.05 -13.61 -1.99
CA ALA A 221 5.03 -14.02 -1.05
C ALA A 221 5.04 -15.54 -0.91
N VAL A 222 5.13 -16.02 0.34
CA VAL A 222 4.77 -17.40 0.66
C VAL A 222 3.26 -17.56 0.52
N ASN A 223 2.77 -18.80 0.55
CA ASN A 223 1.37 -19.12 0.30
C ASN A 223 0.53 -18.28 1.25
N HIS A 224 -0.29 -17.39 0.71
CA HIS A 224 -1.23 -16.63 1.53
C HIS A 224 -2.50 -17.47 1.65
N ASP A 225 -2.56 -18.31 2.68
CA ASP A 225 -3.69 -19.21 2.95
C ASP A 225 -4.90 -18.49 3.57
N ARG A 226 -4.67 -17.29 4.12
CA ARG A 226 -5.65 -16.47 4.84
C ARG A 226 -6.01 -15.21 4.07
N GLY A 227 -6.73 -15.40 2.97
CA GLY A 227 -7.04 -14.33 2.01
C GLY A 227 -8.36 -14.60 1.29
N LYS A 228 -9.42 -14.79 2.07
CA LYS A 228 -10.73 -15.18 1.55
C LYS A 228 -11.38 -14.00 0.81
N PRO A 229 -12.11 -14.29 -0.29
CA PRO A 229 -12.93 -13.27 -0.93
C PRO A 229 -14.09 -12.89 0.00
N PHE A 230 -14.61 -11.68 -0.18
CA PHE A 230 -15.81 -11.20 0.51
C PHE A 230 -16.77 -10.57 -0.47
N ASN A 231 -18.06 -10.74 -0.23
CA ASN A 231 -19.13 -10.03 -0.92
C ASN A 231 -20.30 -9.81 0.04
N GLU A 232 -20.69 -8.55 0.27
CA GLU A 232 -21.77 -8.16 1.19
C GLU A 232 -23.10 -8.86 0.91
N THR A 233 -23.39 -9.22 -0.35
CA THR A 233 -24.66 -9.85 -0.74
C THR A 233 -24.88 -11.24 -0.14
N ILE A 234 -23.83 -11.87 0.39
CA ILE A 234 -23.86 -13.20 1.02
C ILE A 234 -23.48 -13.17 2.50
N ALA A 235 -23.37 -11.98 3.10
CA ALA A 235 -22.81 -11.79 4.44
C ALA A 235 -23.80 -12.12 5.57
N THR A 236 -23.95 -13.41 5.88
CA THR A 236 -24.59 -13.84 7.14
C THR A 236 -23.64 -13.67 8.32
N GLU A 237 -24.17 -13.61 9.54
CA GLU A 237 -23.34 -13.55 10.76
C GLU A 237 -22.40 -14.76 10.88
N GLU A 238 -22.87 -15.96 10.54
CA GLU A 238 -22.05 -17.17 10.47
C GLU A 238 -20.92 -17.04 9.45
N TYR A 239 -21.22 -16.50 8.26
CA TYR A 239 -20.22 -16.28 7.22
C TYR A 239 -19.17 -15.25 7.64
N ILE A 240 -19.58 -14.13 8.26
CA ILE A 240 -18.66 -13.11 8.78
C ILE A 240 -17.74 -13.71 9.86
N ASN A 241 -18.28 -14.54 10.75
CA ASN A 241 -17.49 -15.22 11.77
C ASN A 241 -16.48 -16.20 11.17
N ASP A 242 -16.86 -17.00 10.16
CA ASP A 242 -15.92 -17.90 9.45
C ASP A 242 -14.87 -17.12 8.62
N TYR A 243 -15.27 -15.98 8.07
CA TYR A 243 -14.41 -15.07 7.33
C TYR A 243 -13.33 -14.52 8.26
N ASN A 244 -13.69 -13.91 9.39
CA ASN A 244 -12.74 -13.34 10.35
C ASN A 244 -11.80 -14.39 10.96
N LYS A 245 -12.30 -15.60 11.24
CA LYS A 245 -11.50 -16.67 11.85
C LYS A 245 -10.32 -17.13 10.98
N ASN A 246 -10.43 -16.99 9.66
CA ASN A 246 -9.54 -17.63 8.69
C ASN A 246 -9.01 -16.64 7.65
N ASN A 247 -8.92 -15.35 7.98
CA ASN A 247 -8.50 -14.32 7.05
C ASN A 247 -7.63 -13.28 7.75
N ASP A 248 -6.53 -12.88 7.11
CA ASP A 248 -5.65 -11.85 7.65
C ASP A 248 -6.20 -10.43 7.40
N PHE A 249 -7.33 -10.34 6.69
CA PHE A 249 -8.06 -9.12 6.39
C PHE A 249 -9.44 -9.23 7.05
N PRO A 250 -9.65 -8.61 8.22
CA PRO A 250 -10.90 -8.72 8.95
C PRO A 250 -12.04 -8.04 8.19
N TYR A 251 -13.27 -8.46 8.48
CA TYR A 251 -14.48 -7.87 7.93
C TYR A 251 -14.63 -6.42 8.38
N ILE A 252 -14.29 -6.14 9.64
CA ILE A 252 -14.31 -4.81 10.24
C ILE A 252 -12.89 -4.47 10.72
N VAL A 253 -12.39 -3.33 10.30
CA VAL A 253 -11.23 -2.65 10.90
C VAL A 253 -11.76 -1.42 11.62
N ASP A 254 -11.60 -1.33 12.93
CA ASP A 254 -12.20 -0.26 13.73
C ASP A 254 -11.19 0.36 14.70
N ASN A 255 -10.77 1.59 14.40
CA ASN A 255 -9.99 2.42 15.31
C ASN A 255 -10.70 3.74 15.66
N SER A 256 -12.04 3.75 15.58
CA SER A 256 -12.89 4.92 15.85
C SER A 256 -12.98 5.32 17.33
N ILE A 257 -12.32 4.57 18.22
CA ILE A 257 -12.29 4.79 19.67
C ILE A 257 -11.99 6.26 19.99
N ASN A 258 -12.80 6.85 20.88
CA ASN A 258 -12.70 8.25 21.29
C ASN A 258 -12.73 9.27 20.13
N ASN A 259 -13.43 8.96 19.03
CA ASN A 259 -13.56 9.81 17.83
C ASN A 259 -12.20 10.12 17.16
N LYS A 260 -11.21 9.25 17.32
CA LYS A 260 -9.88 9.46 16.74
C LYS A 260 -9.74 8.93 15.32
N GLY A 261 -10.43 7.83 15.01
CA GLY A 261 -10.32 7.12 13.74
C GLY A 261 -11.66 6.88 13.05
N TYR A 262 -11.71 5.82 12.26
CA TYR A 262 -12.90 5.36 11.56
C TYR A 262 -13.13 3.86 11.73
N LYS A 263 -14.36 3.46 11.46
CA LYS A 263 -14.73 2.06 11.27
C LYS A 263 -14.84 1.80 9.77
N MET A 264 -14.04 0.86 9.28
CA MET A 264 -14.03 0.42 7.89
C MET A 264 -14.64 -0.98 7.82
N VAL A 265 -15.72 -1.11 7.04
CA VAL A 265 -16.43 -2.38 6.84
C VAL A 265 -16.17 -2.85 5.42
N THR A 266 -15.73 -4.09 5.25
CA THR A 266 -15.47 -4.68 3.93
C THR A 266 -16.78 -4.93 3.19
N ASP A 267 -17.03 -4.26 2.08
CA ASP A 267 -18.21 -4.52 1.22
C ASP A 267 -17.89 -5.64 0.23
N TYR A 268 -16.70 -5.56 -0.35
CA TYR A 268 -16.20 -6.46 -1.36
C TYR A 268 -14.72 -6.66 -1.18
N ALA A 269 -14.26 -7.89 -1.41
CA ALA A 269 -12.86 -8.12 -1.61
C ALA A 269 -12.58 -9.33 -2.49
N THR A 270 -11.56 -9.19 -3.32
CA THR A 270 -11.05 -10.30 -4.11
C THR A 270 -10.40 -11.35 -3.22
N PRO A 271 -10.27 -12.58 -3.74
CA PRO A 271 -9.15 -13.44 -3.37
C PRO A 271 -7.81 -12.72 -3.14
N CYS A 272 -7.06 -13.14 -2.12
CA CYS A 272 -5.63 -12.83 -2.09
C CYS A 272 -4.85 -13.79 -2.99
N TYR A 273 -3.78 -13.30 -3.60
CA TYR A 273 -2.82 -14.07 -4.38
C TYR A 273 -1.37 -13.76 -3.93
N PRO A 274 -0.41 -14.68 -4.06
CA PRO A 274 -0.60 -16.03 -4.56
C PRO A 274 -1.37 -16.91 -3.58
N ARG A 275 -2.17 -17.81 -4.14
CA ARG A 275 -2.90 -18.80 -3.36
C ARG A 275 -2.13 -20.09 -3.27
N PRO A 276 -2.25 -20.83 -2.15
CA PRO A 276 -1.85 -22.22 -2.12
C PRO A 276 -2.57 -22.98 -3.22
N ASN A 277 -1.84 -23.33 -4.27
CA ASN A 277 -2.25 -24.42 -5.14
C ASN A 277 -2.38 -25.65 -4.23
N LYS A 278 -3.60 -26.16 -4.03
CA LYS A 278 -3.82 -27.52 -3.53
C LYS A 278 -3.20 -28.45 -4.59
N ALA A 279 -1.89 -28.70 -4.51
CA ALA A 279 -1.20 -29.53 -5.46
C ALA A 279 -1.87 -30.91 -5.47
N ARG A 280 -2.45 -31.29 -6.61
CA ARG A 280 -2.83 -32.69 -6.88
C ARG A 280 -1.71 -33.30 -7.73
N GLY A 281 -1.16 -34.43 -7.30
CA GLY A 281 -0.19 -35.22 -8.07
C GLY A 281 1.23 -34.64 -8.12
N ILE A 282 1.87 -34.71 -9.29
CA ILE A 282 3.31 -34.46 -9.56
C ILE A 282 3.81 -33.08 -9.04
N ASN A 283 2.91 -32.11 -8.90
CA ASN A 283 3.23 -30.78 -8.35
C ASN A 283 3.60 -30.78 -6.85
N VAL A 284 3.24 -31.82 -6.09
CA VAL A 284 3.67 -31.98 -4.69
C VAL A 284 5.19 -32.15 -4.59
N ILE A 285 5.78 -32.92 -5.52
CA ILE A 285 7.23 -33.13 -5.58
C ILE A 285 7.95 -31.83 -5.97
N LYS A 286 7.42 -31.07 -6.95
CA LYS A 286 7.96 -29.75 -7.29
C LYS A 286 7.85 -28.74 -6.14
N GLN A 287 6.76 -28.73 -5.37
CA GLN A 287 6.63 -27.87 -4.18
C GLN A 287 7.56 -28.28 -3.03
N LEU A 288 7.88 -29.57 -2.89
CA LEU A 288 8.86 -30.09 -1.94
C LEU A 288 10.29 -29.57 -2.23
N PHE A 289 10.66 -29.41 -3.50
CA PHE A 289 12.00 -28.96 -3.91
C PHE A 289 12.09 -27.46 -4.25
N CYS A 290 10.98 -26.83 -4.66
CA CYS A 290 10.89 -25.42 -4.98
C CYS A 290 9.77 -24.77 -4.17
N ARG A 291 10.12 -24.13 -3.04
CA ARG A 291 9.22 -23.24 -2.27
C ARG A 291 8.85 -21.94 -3.00
N VAL A 292 9.01 -21.87 -4.32
CA VAL A 292 8.66 -20.67 -5.09
C VAL A 292 7.22 -20.84 -5.54
N ILE A 293 6.33 -20.24 -4.77
CA ILE A 293 4.95 -20.02 -5.15
C ILE A 293 4.95 -18.87 -6.16
N ASP A 294 4.01 -18.90 -7.11
CA ASP A 294 3.92 -17.94 -8.19
C ASP A 294 4.03 -16.50 -7.68
N ASN A 295 4.99 -15.72 -8.18
CA ASN A 295 4.95 -14.28 -7.97
C ASN A 295 3.69 -13.73 -8.64
N THR A 296 3.00 -12.82 -7.96
CA THR A 296 1.80 -12.19 -8.49
C THR A 296 1.94 -10.68 -8.53
N PHE A 297 1.28 -10.11 -9.53
CA PHE A 297 1.41 -8.72 -9.92
C PHE A 297 0.02 -8.15 -10.18
N ILE A 298 -0.10 -6.84 -10.04
CA ILE A 298 -1.32 -6.10 -10.40
C ILE A 298 -1.06 -5.24 -11.63
N LYS A 299 -1.99 -5.30 -12.57
CA LYS A 299 -2.07 -4.42 -13.73
C LYS A 299 -3.36 -3.63 -13.63
N ILE A 300 -3.22 -2.31 -13.69
CA ILE A 300 -4.34 -1.37 -13.66
C ILE A 300 -4.48 -0.75 -15.05
N LYS A 301 -5.69 -0.81 -15.62
CA LYS A 301 -6.03 -0.07 -16.84
C LYS A 301 -7.13 0.93 -16.49
N VAL A 302 -6.87 2.20 -16.77
CA VAL A 302 -7.87 3.27 -16.69
C VAL A 302 -8.60 3.31 -18.03
N LEU A 303 -9.91 3.12 -17.99
CA LEU A 303 -10.82 3.16 -19.13
C LEU A 303 -11.73 4.39 -18.99
N ASP A 304 -12.70 4.56 -19.89
CA ASP A 304 -13.52 5.78 -19.95
C ASP A 304 -14.47 5.92 -18.76
N ASN A 305 -15.02 4.80 -18.27
CA ASN A 305 -16.03 4.75 -17.21
C ASN A 305 -15.64 3.86 -16.02
N ASP A 306 -14.54 3.12 -16.14
CA ASP A 306 -14.12 2.13 -15.18
C ASP A 306 -12.59 2.03 -15.07
N ILE A 307 -12.14 1.41 -13.98
CA ILE A 307 -10.78 0.93 -13.81
C ILE A 307 -10.81 -0.59 -13.78
N GLU A 308 -10.05 -1.20 -14.67
CA GLU A 308 -9.82 -2.64 -14.69
C GLU A 308 -8.58 -2.96 -13.85
N VAL A 309 -8.76 -3.80 -12.84
CA VAL A 309 -7.70 -4.29 -11.95
C VAL A 309 -7.53 -5.78 -12.19
N GLU A 310 -6.40 -6.13 -12.80
CA GLU A 310 -6.03 -7.49 -13.14
C GLU A 310 -4.91 -7.98 -12.23
N ILE A 311 -5.15 -9.08 -11.51
CA ILE A 311 -4.11 -9.83 -10.79
C ILE A 311 -3.63 -10.93 -11.71
N PHE A 312 -2.33 -10.99 -11.98
CA PHE A 312 -1.73 -11.98 -12.87
C PHE A 312 -0.47 -12.60 -12.25
N ASN A 313 -0.11 -13.81 -12.68
CA ASN A 313 1.09 -14.49 -12.21
C ASN A 313 2.33 -14.14 -13.08
N GLN A 314 3.50 -14.60 -12.65
CA GLN A 314 4.77 -14.43 -13.36
C GLN A 314 4.82 -14.96 -14.79
N ASP A 315 3.92 -15.87 -15.16
CA ASP A 315 3.79 -16.38 -16.53
C ASP A 315 2.87 -15.50 -17.41
N GLY A 316 2.36 -14.39 -16.86
CA GLY A 316 1.40 -13.52 -17.54
C GLY A 316 -0.03 -14.04 -17.53
N ARG A 317 -0.33 -15.11 -16.79
CA ARG A 317 -1.69 -15.65 -16.69
C ARG A 317 -2.53 -14.80 -15.76
N SER A 318 -3.66 -14.31 -16.27
CA SER A 318 -4.69 -13.66 -15.46
C SER A 318 -5.25 -14.63 -14.41
N LEU A 319 -5.19 -14.24 -13.15
CA LEU A 319 -5.70 -15.00 -12.00
C LEU A 319 -7.05 -14.44 -11.53
N HIS A 320 -7.21 -13.12 -11.61
CA HIS A 320 -8.44 -12.43 -11.25
C HIS A 320 -8.54 -11.11 -12.02
N LEU A 321 -9.75 -10.75 -12.42
CA LEU A 321 -10.04 -9.49 -13.07
C LEU A 321 -11.24 -8.86 -12.36
N ASN A 322 -11.11 -7.62 -11.93
CA ASN A 322 -12.22 -6.85 -11.40
C ASN A 322 -12.32 -5.49 -12.10
N ARG A 323 -13.52 -4.92 -12.09
CA ARG A 323 -13.78 -3.57 -12.62
C ARG A 323 -14.42 -2.72 -11.55
N TYR A 324 -13.94 -1.49 -11.43
CA TYR A 324 -14.46 -0.49 -10.50
C TYR A 324 -14.98 0.68 -11.32
N GLU A 325 -16.24 1.04 -11.13
CA GLU A 325 -16.80 2.21 -11.79
C GLU A 325 -16.12 3.49 -11.31
N LEU A 326 -15.94 4.42 -12.24
CA LEU A 326 -15.51 5.77 -11.94
C LEU A 326 -16.72 6.58 -11.46
N TYR A 327 -16.68 6.97 -10.19
CA TYR A 327 -17.76 7.69 -9.50
C TYR A 327 -17.53 9.17 -9.39
#